data_AF-A0A539DND7-F1
#
_entry.id   AF-A0A539DND7-F1
#
_cell.length_a   1.000
_cell.length_b   1.000
_cell.length_c   1.000
_cell.angle_alpha   90.00
_cell.angle_beta   90.00
_cell.angle_gamma   90.00
#
_symmetry.space_group_name_H-M   'P 1'
#
loop_
_entity.id
_entity.type
_entity.pdbx_description
1 polymer ?
#
loop_
_entity_poly.entity_id
_entity_poly.type
_entity_poly.pdbx_seq_one_letter_code
_entity_poly.pdbx_strand_id
1 'polypeptide(L)'
;MARRFPASAGLRTYLKAAFGDAVSLFVVFMYLFLVLLIAGVESYVFAGIVEQFIPDFPRWLTIGLLLGAVITVNLAGVELPGRAQSLLTMLLVIGLLSVSLFALQSAPPALPVVPPVTEARWDLLPQIICLAFFMFVGFEWVIQVGRRPAAYQRLIPAAMLVSIVLLATIYGLFALALNMHLDNTQLSTTQTPQIVLGTHLLGEHGRWL
;
A
#
# COMPACT_ATOMS: atom_id res chain seq x y z
N MET A 1 8.10 21.36 8.92
CA MET A 1 9.14 20.61 9.64
C MET A 1 10.35 20.26 8.77
N ALA A 2 10.18 19.58 7.62
CA ALA A 2 11.29 19.21 6.71
C ALA A 2 12.18 20.38 6.24
N ARG A 3 11.63 21.61 6.13
CA ARG A 3 12.41 22.83 5.79
C ARG A 3 13.30 23.38 6.91
N ARG A 4 13.02 23.07 8.19
CA ARG A 4 13.67 23.70 9.35
C ARG A 4 14.86 22.90 9.90
N PHE A 5 14.95 21.62 9.55
CA PHE A 5 16.08 20.76 9.91
C PHE A 5 16.54 19.98 8.68
N PRO A 6 17.52 20.50 7.91
CA PRO A 6 18.03 19.83 6.73
C PRO A 6 18.87 18.60 7.16
N ALA A 7 18.26 17.43 7.01
CA ALA A 7 18.85 16.09 6.85
C ALA A 7 20.05 15.67 7.73
N SER A 8 19.83 14.69 8.61
CA SER A 8 20.72 13.51 8.75
C SER A 8 20.29 12.51 9.82
N ALA A 9 19.32 12.81 10.68
CA ALA A 9 18.71 11.79 11.51
C ALA A 9 17.19 11.96 11.48
N GLY A 10 16.48 10.90 11.12
CA GLY A 10 15.06 10.91 10.76
C GLY A 10 14.12 11.26 11.93
N LEU A 11 13.00 10.53 12.03
CA LEU A 11 11.95 10.75 13.03
C LEU A 11 12.50 10.96 14.47
N ARG A 12 13.57 10.24 14.83
CA ARG A 12 14.25 10.34 16.14
C ARG A 12 14.80 11.73 16.45
N THR A 13 15.32 12.48 15.48
CA THR A 13 15.91 13.83 15.74
C THR A 13 14.85 14.82 16.12
N TYR A 14 13.73 14.80 15.40
CA TYR A 14 12.59 15.65 15.70
C TYR A 14 12.01 15.33 17.08
N LEU A 15 11.85 14.03 17.37
CA LEU A 15 11.36 13.58 18.66
C LEU A 15 12.33 13.89 19.80
N LYS A 16 13.65 13.74 19.58
CA LYS A 16 14.67 14.04 20.60
C LYS A 16 14.72 15.53 20.91
N ALA A 17 14.60 16.39 19.89
CA ALA A 17 14.56 17.84 20.06
C ALA A 17 13.30 18.31 20.81
N ALA A 18 12.17 17.60 20.66
CA ALA A 18 10.90 17.99 21.28
C ALA A 18 10.66 17.39 22.66
N PHE A 19 11.05 16.12 22.88
CA PHE A 19 10.65 15.33 24.05
C PHE A 19 11.81 14.71 24.83
N GLY A 20 13.06 14.96 24.43
CA GLY A 20 14.25 14.36 25.05
C GLY A 20 14.54 12.93 24.57
N ASP A 21 15.63 12.34 25.06
CA ASP A 21 16.18 11.10 24.49
C ASP A 21 15.35 9.86 24.81
N ALA A 22 14.86 9.72 26.05
CA ALA A 22 14.11 8.54 26.49
C ALA A 22 12.79 8.36 25.74
N VAL A 23 11.99 9.43 25.64
CA VAL A 23 10.71 9.43 24.91
C VAL A 23 10.94 9.20 23.42
N SER A 24 11.96 9.86 22.84
CA SER A 24 12.33 9.67 21.44
C SER A 24 12.69 8.22 21.12
N LEU A 25 13.47 7.58 21.99
CA LEU A 25 13.88 6.19 21.82
C LEU A 25 12.68 5.23 21.91
N PHE A 26 11.80 5.43 22.90
CA PHE A 26 10.60 4.63 23.07
C PHE A 26 9.68 4.70 21.84
N VAL A 27 9.41 5.90 21.33
CA VAL A 27 8.56 6.12 20.16
C VAL A 27 9.17 5.51 18.91
N VAL A 28 10.49 5.59 18.74
CA VAL A 28 11.18 4.98 17.58
C VAL A 28 11.11 3.46 17.63
N PHE A 29 11.29 2.83 18.80
CA PHE A 29 11.14 1.37 18.92
C PHE A 29 9.69 0.93 18.68
N MET A 30 8.71 1.67 19.21
CA MET A 30 7.30 1.42 18.94
C MET A 30 7.01 1.53 17.44
N TYR A 31 7.56 2.54 16.76
CA TYR A 31 7.43 2.71 15.32
C TYR A 31 8.04 1.55 14.54
N LEU A 32 9.28 1.14 14.87
CA LEU A 32 9.93 0.00 14.21
C LEU A 32 9.15 -1.30 14.42
N PHE A 33 8.59 -1.51 15.62
CA PHE A 33 7.74 -2.66 15.90
C PHE A 33 6.47 -2.66 15.02
N LEU A 34 5.81 -1.51 14.87
CA LEU A 34 4.66 -1.37 13.96
C LEU A 34 5.04 -1.67 12.51
N VAL A 35 6.20 -1.20 12.05
CA VAL A 35 6.69 -1.49 10.69
C VAL A 35 6.91 -2.99 10.48
N LEU A 36 7.45 -3.70 11.48
CA LEU A 36 7.59 -5.16 11.43
C LEU A 36 6.23 -5.88 11.38
N LEU A 37 5.23 -5.38 12.12
CA LEU A 37 3.87 -5.93 12.07
C LEU A 37 3.25 -5.75 10.68
N ILE A 38 3.41 -4.57 10.07
CA ILE A 38 2.93 -4.31 8.70
C ILE A 38 3.59 -5.26 7.71
N ALA A 39 4.92 -5.43 7.78
CA ALA A 39 5.63 -6.37 6.92
C ALA A 39 5.14 -7.82 7.10
N GLY A 40 4.78 -8.22 8.33
CA GLY A 40 4.17 -9.52 8.61
C GLY A 40 2.80 -9.69 7.98
N VAL A 41 1.93 -8.68 8.09
CA VAL A 41 0.59 -8.66 7.45
C VAL A 41 0.72 -8.72 5.93
N GLU A 42 1.60 -7.92 5.33
CA GLU A 42 1.83 -7.93 3.87
C GLU A 42 2.35 -9.28 3.39
N SER A 43 3.27 -9.90 4.13
CA SER A 43 3.79 -11.23 3.82
C SER A 43 2.68 -12.30 3.88
N TYR A 44 1.75 -12.18 4.82
CA TYR A 44 0.60 -13.07 4.92
C TYR A 44 -0.38 -12.91 3.75
N VAL A 45 -0.67 -11.67 3.35
CA VAL A 45 -1.50 -11.39 2.16
C VAL A 45 -0.83 -11.96 0.90
N PHE A 46 0.48 -11.76 0.73
CA PHE A 46 1.24 -12.32 -0.38
C PHE A 46 1.18 -13.85 -0.40
N ALA A 47 1.32 -14.50 0.76
CA ALA A 47 1.20 -15.95 0.85
C ALA A 47 -0.19 -16.46 0.44
N GLY A 48 -1.25 -15.72 0.78
CA GLY A 48 -2.61 -16.01 0.32
C GLY A 48 -2.80 -15.87 -1.19
N ILE A 49 -2.05 -14.97 -1.84
CA ILE A 49 -2.01 -14.87 -3.31
C ILE A 49 -1.32 -16.10 -3.91
N VAL A 50 -0.15 -16.48 -3.38
CA VAL A 50 0.61 -17.65 -3.87
C VAL A 50 -0.20 -18.94 -3.79
N GLU A 51 -0.94 -19.14 -2.71
CA GLU A 51 -1.80 -20.32 -2.52
C GLU A 51 -2.88 -20.46 -3.61
N GLN A 52 -3.32 -19.36 -4.23
CA GLN A 52 -4.29 -19.43 -5.34
C GLN A 52 -3.71 -19.95 -6.65
N PHE A 53 -2.39 -19.91 -6.80
CA PHE A 53 -1.67 -20.43 -7.96
C PHE A 53 -1.03 -21.79 -7.69
N ILE A 54 -0.66 -22.05 -6.43
CA ILE A 54 -0.09 -23.31 -5.98
C ILE A 54 -0.93 -23.81 -4.80
N PRO A 55 -2.05 -24.49 -5.08
CA PRO A 55 -2.88 -25.11 -4.04
C PRO A 55 -2.04 -26.04 -3.16
N ASP A 56 -2.37 -26.11 -1.86
CA ASP A 56 -1.69 -26.90 -0.84
C ASP A 56 -0.27 -26.46 -0.45
N PHE A 57 0.27 -25.38 -1.04
CA PHE A 57 1.56 -24.85 -0.60
C PHE A 57 1.42 -24.10 0.73
N PRO A 58 2.13 -24.50 1.80
CA PRO A 58 1.90 -23.96 3.12
C PRO A 58 2.29 -22.48 3.24
N ARG A 59 1.34 -21.63 3.68
CA ARG A 59 1.55 -20.18 3.82
C ARG A 59 2.79 -19.80 4.63
N TRP A 60 3.06 -20.51 5.74
CA TRP A 60 4.21 -20.23 6.60
C TRP A 60 5.55 -20.41 5.85
N LEU A 61 5.61 -21.35 4.90
CA LEU A 61 6.80 -21.59 4.09
C LEU A 61 6.98 -20.47 3.07
N THR A 62 5.90 -20.02 2.41
CA THR A 62 5.94 -18.85 1.51
C THR A 62 6.46 -17.61 2.24
N ILE A 63 5.94 -17.35 3.45
CA ILE A 63 6.37 -16.22 4.29
C ILE A 63 7.86 -16.36 4.65
N GLY A 64 8.29 -17.55 5.10
CA GLY A 64 9.69 -17.81 5.44
C GLY A 64 10.63 -17.61 4.26
N LEU A 65 10.25 -18.08 3.07
CA LEU A 65 11.01 -17.91 1.83
C LEU A 65 11.08 -16.44 1.41
N LEU A 66 9.95 -15.72 1.46
CA LEU A 66 9.88 -14.30 1.13
C LEU A 66 10.79 -13.48 2.05
N LEU A 67 10.66 -13.66 3.37
CA LEU A 67 11.47 -12.95 4.36
C LEU A 67 12.96 -13.31 4.22
N GLY A 68 13.28 -14.58 4.02
CA GLY A 68 14.64 -15.04 3.77
C GLY A 68 15.26 -14.40 2.54
N ALA A 69 14.51 -14.31 1.43
CA ALA A 69 14.93 -13.64 0.21
C ALA A 69 15.16 -12.14 0.44
N VAL A 70 14.21 -11.45 1.08
CA VAL A 70 14.32 -10.03 1.40
C VAL A 70 15.56 -9.76 2.27
N ILE A 71 15.77 -10.54 3.33
CA ILE A 71 16.94 -10.40 4.20
C ILE A 71 18.23 -10.59 3.40
N THR A 72 18.30 -11.65 2.59
CA THR A 72 19.49 -11.97 1.78
C THR A 72 19.83 -10.84 0.80
N VAL A 73 18.84 -10.30 0.10
CA VAL A 73 19.05 -9.17 -0.83
C VAL A 73 19.46 -7.90 -0.07
N ASN A 74 18.90 -7.66 1.11
CA ASN A 74 19.29 -6.51 1.95
C ASN A 74 20.72 -6.64 2.50
N LEU A 75 21.20 -7.86 2.77
CA LEU A 75 22.60 -8.09 3.18
C LEU A 75 23.61 -7.75 2.07
N ALA A 76 23.21 -7.85 0.80
CA ALA A 76 24.05 -7.48 -0.34
C ALA A 76 24.16 -5.95 -0.56
N GLY A 77 23.43 -5.15 0.23
CA GLY A 77 23.44 -3.69 0.18
C GLY A 77 22.06 -3.10 -0.16
N VAL A 78 21.91 -1.80 0.10
CA VAL A 78 20.61 -1.11 0.03
C VAL A 78 20.19 -0.66 -1.38
N GLU A 79 21.12 -0.66 -2.35
CA GLU A 79 20.82 -0.18 -3.71
C GLU A 79 19.98 -1.19 -4.50
N LEU A 80 20.25 -2.48 -4.33
CA LEU A 80 19.56 -3.55 -5.06
C LEU A 80 18.09 -3.69 -4.63
N PRO A 81 17.74 -3.80 -3.32
CA PRO A 81 16.35 -3.76 -2.88
C PRO A 81 15.64 -2.48 -3.34
N GLY A 82 16.30 -1.32 -3.25
CA GLY A 82 15.68 -0.04 -3.64
C GLY A 82 15.29 0.02 -5.11
N ARG A 83 16.15 -0.49 -6.02
CA ARG A 83 15.83 -0.58 -7.46
C ARG A 83 14.74 -1.61 -7.74
N ALA A 84 14.82 -2.79 -7.14
CA ALA A 84 13.81 -3.84 -7.29
C ALA A 84 12.43 -3.36 -6.81
N GLN A 85 12.38 -2.73 -5.63
CA GLN A 85 11.16 -2.16 -5.07
C GLN A 85 10.58 -1.09 -6.00
N SER A 86 11.41 -0.16 -6.49
CA SER A 86 10.95 0.89 -7.40
C SER A 86 10.35 0.33 -8.69
N LEU A 87 11.00 -0.69 -9.28
CA LEU A 87 10.50 -1.38 -10.47
C LEU A 87 9.17 -2.08 -10.18
N LEU A 88 9.10 -2.86 -9.11
CA LEU A 88 7.88 -3.58 -8.72
C LEU A 88 6.72 -2.62 -8.42
N THR A 89 6.97 -1.52 -7.71
CA THR A 89 5.96 -0.49 -7.47
C THR A 89 5.46 0.13 -8.77
N MET A 90 6.36 0.42 -9.71
CA MET A 90 5.97 0.98 -11.01
C MET A 90 5.11 -0.01 -11.80
N LEU A 91 5.48 -1.30 -11.83
CA LEU A 91 4.69 -2.36 -12.46
C LEU A 91 3.32 -2.50 -11.80
N LEU A 92 3.25 -2.51 -10.47
CA LEU A 92 1.99 -2.58 -9.72
C LEU A 92 1.08 -1.39 -10.01
N VAL A 93 1.62 -0.16 -10.01
CA VAL A 93 0.85 1.05 -10.30
C VAL A 93 0.30 1.03 -11.73
N ILE A 94 1.13 0.66 -12.71
CA ILE A 94 0.71 0.58 -14.10
C ILE A 94 -0.36 -0.51 -14.28
N GLY A 95 -0.11 -1.72 -13.76
CA GLY A 95 -1.06 -2.83 -13.85
C GLY A 95 -2.40 -2.49 -13.21
N LEU A 96 -2.39 -1.94 -11.99
CA LEU A 96 -3.61 -1.57 -11.29
C LEU A 96 -4.38 -0.47 -12.02
N LEU A 97 -3.71 0.54 -12.56
CA LEU A 97 -4.33 1.57 -13.38
C LEU A 97 -4.91 1.00 -14.67
N SER A 98 -4.16 0.17 -15.39
CA SER A 98 -4.59 -0.45 -16.64
C SER A 98 -5.83 -1.32 -16.43
N VAL A 99 -5.83 -2.18 -15.41
CA VAL A 99 -6.98 -3.03 -15.07
C VAL A 99 -8.18 -2.18 -14.65
N SER A 100 -7.98 -1.15 -13.81
CA SER A 100 -9.06 -0.26 -13.37
C SER A 100 -9.69 0.48 -14.55
N LEU A 101 -8.89 1.05 -15.45
CA LEU A 101 -9.39 1.77 -16.62
C LEU A 101 -10.07 0.85 -17.63
N PHE A 102 -9.56 -0.37 -17.82
CA PHE A 102 -10.18 -1.38 -18.67
C PHE A 102 -11.53 -1.84 -18.12
N ALA A 103 -11.60 -2.09 -16.81
CA ALA A 103 -12.83 -2.43 -16.11
C ALA A 103 -13.87 -1.32 -16.29
N LEU A 104 -13.51 -0.06 -16.04
CA LEU A 104 -14.42 1.07 -16.18
C LEU A 104 -14.98 1.22 -17.62
N GLN A 105 -14.19 0.90 -18.64
CA GLN A 105 -14.65 0.90 -20.04
C GLN A 105 -15.56 -0.30 -20.38
N SER A 106 -15.34 -1.43 -19.73
CA SER A 106 -16.10 -2.67 -19.96
C SER A 106 -17.36 -2.77 -19.10
N ALA A 107 -17.57 -1.79 -18.22
CA ALA A 107 -18.62 -1.83 -17.23
C ALA A 107 -20.02 -1.74 -17.86
N PRO A 108 -21.04 -2.37 -17.25
CA PRO A 108 -22.42 -2.19 -17.67
C PRO A 108 -22.82 -0.70 -17.61
N PRO A 109 -23.74 -0.24 -18.48
CA PRO A 109 -24.13 1.18 -18.54
C PRO A 109 -24.80 1.71 -17.26
N ALA A 110 -25.16 0.83 -16.31
CA ALA A 110 -25.66 1.23 -15.01
C ALA A 110 -24.49 1.55 -14.07
N LEU A 111 -24.33 2.83 -13.72
CA LEU A 111 -23.44 3.22 -12.62
C LEU A 111 -23.95 2.58 -11.31
N PRO A 112 -23.03 2.13 -10.43
CA PRO A 112 -23.42 1.62 -9.11
C PRO A 112 -24.21 2.69 -8.39
N VAL A 113 -25.41 2.32 -7.94
CA VAL A 113 -26.30 3.23 -7.21
C VAL A 113 -25.62 3.57 -5.90
N VAL A 114 -25.19 4.83 -5.75
CA VAL A 114 -24.73 5.33 -4.45
C VAL A 114 -25.95 5.30 -3.52
N PRO A 115 -25.91 4.51 -2.44
CA PRO A 115 -27.02 4.46 -1.50
C PRO A 115 -27.26 5.87 -0.96
N PRO A 116 -28.52 6.29 -0.79
CA PRO A 116 -28.82 7.59 -0.22
C PRO A 116 -28.17 7.72 1.17
N VAL A 117 -27.76 8.94 1.56
CA VAL A 117 -27.08 9.20 2.86
C VAL A 117 -27.91 8.71 4.06
N THR A 118 -29.22 8.57 3.89
CA THR A 118 -30.14 7.99 4.88
C THR A 118 -29.87 6.51 5.18
N GLU A 119 -29.24 5.78 4.27
CA GLU A 119 -28.81 4.38 4.45
C GLU A 119 -27.34 4.27 4.90
N ALA A 120 -26.68 5.40 5.18
CA ALA A 120 -25.30 5.41 5.62
C ALA A 120 -25.14 4.70 6.98
N ARG A 121 -24.21 3.75 7.01
CA ARG A 121 -23.82 2.99 8.21
C ARG A 121 -22.84 3.79 9.05
N TRP A 122 -23.36 4.77 9.81
CA TRP A 122 -22.57 5.62 10.69
C TRP A 122 -21.80 4.84 11.77
N ASP A 123 -22.27 3.65 12.12
CA ASP A 123 -21.62 2.71 13.03
C ASP A 123 -20.28 2.16 12.50
N LEU A 124 -20.09 2.18 11.17
CA LEU A 124 -18.86 1.75 10.51
C LEU A 124 -17.89 2.90 10.21
N LEU A 125 -18.28 4.14 10.48
CA LEU A 125 -17.49 5.32 10.16
C LEU A 125 -16.09 5.29 10.80
N PRO A 126 -15.90 4.92 12.09
CA PRO A 126 -14.58 4.84 12.68
C PRO A 126 -13.65 3.85 11.96
N GLN A 127 -14.17 2.68 11.58
CA GLN A 127 -13.42 1.63 10.90
C GLN A 127 -13.02 2.08 9.49
N ILE A 128 -13.93 2.72 8.77
CA ILE A 128 -13.66 3.28 7.44
C ILE A 128 -12.57 4.37 7.51
N ILE A 129 -12.64 5.25 8.51
CA ILE A 129 -11.62 6.28 8.74
C ILE A 129 -10.26 5.63 9.06
N CYS A 130 -10.22 4.65 9.95
CA CYS A 130 -8.99 3.92 10.27
C CYS A 130 -8.38 3.23 9.04
N LEU A 131 -9.20 2.57 8.22
CA LEU A 131 -8.76 1.94 6.98
C LEU A 131 -8.24 2.97 5.98
N ALA A 132 -8.94 4.09 5.81
CA ALA A 132 -8.50 5.18 4.95
C ALA A 132 -7.13 5.70 5.40
N PHE A 133 -6.94 5.99 6.69
CA PHE A 133 -5.63 6.39 7.20
C PHE A 133 -4.56 5.32 6.94
N PHE A 134 -4.87 4.05 7.18
CA PHE A 134 -3.96 2.93 6.93
C PHE A 134 -3.51 2.85 5.46
N MET A 135 -4.42 3.03 4.50
CA MET A 135 -4.11 3.00 3.06
C MET A 135 -3.12 4.09 2.62
N PHE A 136 -3.03 5.20 3.37
CA PHE A 136 -2.09 6.28 3.08
C PHE A 136 -0.82 6.22 3.95
N VAL A 137 -0.68 5.29 4.90
CA VAL A 137 0.59 5.10 5.63
C VAL A 137 1.70 4.78 4.63
N GLY A 138 2.88 5.36 4.81
CA GLY A 138 4.02 5.14 3.90
C GLY A 138 4.52 6.43 3.25
N PHE A 139 3.68 7.46 3.11
CA PHE A 139 4.09 8.72 2.47
C PHE A 139 5.21 9.44 3.24
N GLU A 140 5.34 9.19 4.55
CA GLU A 140 6.36 9.80 5.40
C GLU A 140 7.78 9.30 5.09
N TRP A 141 7.90 8.11 4.46
CA TRP A 141 9.19 7.51 4.13
C TRP A 141 9.93 8.26 3.01
N VAL A 142 9.23 9.08 2.22
CA VAL A 142 9.82 9.95 1.20
C VAL A 142 10.89 10.88 1.80
N ILE A 143 10.75 11.26 3.07
CA ILE A 143 11.76 12.07 3.77
C ILE A 143 13.12 11.36 3.80
N GLN A 144 13.15 10.06 4.02
CA GLN A 144 14.40 9.30 4.17
C GLN A 144 15.14 9.11 2.84
N VAL A 145 14.43 9.24 1.71
CA VAL A 145 15.00 9.14 0.36
C VAL A 145 15.80 10.40 -0.03
N GLY A 146 15.61 11.51 0.69
CA GLY A 146 16.27 12.78 0.41
C GLY A 146 17.79 12.73 0.55
N ARG A 147 18.51 12.64 -0.58
CA ARG A 147 19.98 12.62 -0.58
C ARG A 147 20.65 13.99 -0.48
N ARG A 148 19.94 15.07 -0.83
CA ARG A 148 20.51 16.44 -0.91
C ARG A 148 19.69 17.44 -0.10
N PRO A 149 20.30 18.37 0.65
CA PRO A 149 19.58 19.39 1.42
C PRO A 149 18.58 20.22 0.58
N ALA A 150 18.94 20.54 -0.67
CA ALA A 150 18.06 21.28 -1.60
C ALA A 150 16.77 20.52 -1.95
N ALA A 151 16.82 19.18 -1.97
CA ALA A 151 15.64 18.35 -2.26
C ALA A 151 14.56 18.50 -1.17
N TYR A 152 14.95 18.67 0.09
CA TYR A 152 14.03 18.86 1.21
C TYR A 152 13.23 20.18 1.14
N GLN A 153 13.70 21.16 0.37
CA GLN A 153 13.05 22.47 0.28
C GLN A 153 11.90 22.53 -0.72
N ARG A 154 11.99 21.75 -1.81
CA ARG A 154 11.04 21.80 -2.93
C ARG A 154 10.62 20.41 -3.40
N LEU A 155 11.59 19.51 -3.63
CA LEU A 155 11.33 18.21 -4.26
C LEU A 155 10.55 17.27 -3.34
N ILE A 156 10.96 17.10 -2.07
CA ILE A 156 10.30 16.18 -1.13
C ILE A 156 8.87 16.62 -0.80
N PRO A 157 8.59 17.91 -0.47
CA PRO A 157 7.21 18.34 -0.26
C PRO A 157 6.32 18.15 -1.49
N ALA A 158 6.83 18.44 -2.68
CA ALA A 158 6.08 18.21 -3.92
C ALA A 158 5.83 16.71 -4.16
N ALA A 159 6.85 15.87 -3.98
CA ALA A 159 6.72 14.42 -4.12
C ALA A 159 5.67 13.84 -3.16
N MET A 160 5.63 14.28 -1.90
CA MET A 160 4.61 13.85 -0.94
C MET A 160 3.19 14.16 -1.41
N LEU A 161 2.93 15.40 -1.85
CA LEU A 161 1.61 15.80 -2.34
C LEU A 161 1.22 15.00 -3.58
N VAL A 162 2.15 14.83 -4.53
CA VAL A 162 1.93 14.03 -5.73
C VAL A 162 1.62 12.58 -5.36
N SER A 163 2.34 11.98 -4.41
CA SER A 163 2.08 10.61 -3.95
C SER A 163 0.68 10.46 -3.35
N ILE A 164 0.22 11.41 -2.53
CA ILE A 164 -1.13 11.37 -1.94
C ILE A 164 -2.20 11.44 -3.02
N VAL A 165 -2.08 12.39 -3.95
CA VAL A 165 -3.05 12.55 -5.05
C VAL A 165 -3.06 11.32 -5.95
N LEU A 166 -1.89 10.79 -6.27
CA LEU A 166 -1.74 9.59 -7.09
C LEU A 166 -2.39 8.36 -6.42
N LEU A 167 -2.10 8.11 -5.14
CA LEU A 167 -2.69 7.01 -4.37
C LEU A 167 -4.21 7.15 -4.27
N ALA A 168 -4.70 8.35 -3.96
CA ALA A 168 -6.14 8.61 -3.89
C ALA A 168 -6.84 8.32 -5.24
N THR A 169 -6.19 8.68 -6.34
CA THR A 169 -6.70 8.46 -7.70
C THR A 169 -6.72 6.96 -8.03
N ILE A 170 -5.60 6.26 -7.80
CA ILE A 170 -5.48 4.83 -8.09
C ILE A 170 -6.47 4.02 -7.24
N TYR A 171 -6.53 4.26 -5.94
CA TYR A 171 -7.46 3.55 -5.04
C TYR A 171 -8.91 3.88 -5.35
N GLY A 172 -9.22 5.13 -5.69
CA GLY A 172 -10.57 5.53 -6.07
C GLY A 172 -11.03 4.85 -7.37
N LEU A 173 -10.18 4.84 -8.40
CA LEU A 173 -10.48 4.17 -9.67
C LEU A 173 -10.63 2.65 -9.49
N PHE A 174 -9.75 2.03 -8.71
CA PHE A 174 -9.81 0.59 -8.46
C PHE A 174 -11.03 0.20 -7.63
N ALA A 175 -11.35 0.95 -6.57
CA ALA A 175 -12.55 0.73 -5.78
C ALA A 175 -13.82 0.88 -6.61
N LEU A 176 -13.87 1.88 -7.50
CA LEU A 176 -14.98 2.04 -8.44
C LEU A 176 -15.07 0.85 -9.40
N ALA A 177 -13.96 0.44 -10.01
CA ALA A 177 -13.90 -0.72 -10.89
C ALA A 177 -14.43 -1.99 -10.22
N LEU A 178 -14.05 -2.24 -8.97
CA LEU A 178 -14.55 -3.35 -8.16
C LEU A 178 -16.07 -3.28 -7.96
N ASN A 179 -16.60 -2.13 -7.54
CA ASN A 179 -18.04 -1.95 -7.29
C ASN A 179 -18.90 -2.06 -8.55
N MET A 180 -18.33 -1.83 -9.73
CA MET A 180 -19.05 -1.99 -11.00
C MET A 180 -19.16 -3.44 -11.49
N HIS A 181 -18.31 -4.34 -11.00
CA HIS A 181 -18.20 -5.72 -11.51
C HIS A 181 -18.51 -6.79 -10.47
N LEU A 182 -18.37 -6.47 -9.18
CA LEU A 182 -18.50 -7.44 -8.08
C LEU A 182 -19.62 -7.02 -7.13
N ASP A 183 -20.39 -8.01 -6.70
CA ASP A 183 -21.43 -7.82 -5.69
C ASP A 183 -20.82 -7.69 -4.28
N ASN A 184 -21.56 -7.04 -3.36
CA ASN A 184 -21.14 -6.86 -1.97
C ASN A 184 -20.80 -8.19 -1.24
N THR A 185 -21.42 -9.30 -1.65
CA THR A 185 -21.14 -10.64 -1.11
C THR A 185 -19.77 -11.16 -1.53
N GLN A 186 -19.38 -10.92 -2.79
CA GLN A 186 -18.05 -11.27 -3.29
C GLN A 186 -16.98 -10.39 -2.65
N LEU A 187 -17.23 -9.09 -2.54
CA LEU A 187 -16.30 -8.12 -1.93
C LEU A 187 -16.03 -8.39 -0.44
N SER A 188 -17.03 -8.89 0.29
CA SER A 188 -16.90 -9.18 1.73
C SER A 188 -16.25 -10.53 2.03
N THR A 189 -16.21 -11.45 1.06
CA THR A 189 -15.69 -12.82 1.26
C THR A 189 -14.33 -13.06 0.62
N THR A 190 -13.97 -12.28 -0.41
CA THR A 190 -12.68 -12.44 -1.10
C THR A 190 -11.53 -11.74 -0.37
N GLN A 191 -10.39 -12.42 -0.25
CA GLN A 191 -9.14 -11.83 0.25
C GLN A 191 -8.30 -11.21 -0.87
N THR A 192 -8.66 -11.45 -2.13
CA THR A 192 -7.91 -11.00 -3.32
C THR A 192 -8.87 -10.45 -4.39
N PRO A 193 -9.53 -9.33 -4.10
CA PRO A 193 -10.50 -8.73 -5.02
C PRO A 193 -9.91 -8.43 -6.40
N GLN A 194 -8.62 -8.13 -6.49
CA GLN A 194 -7.90 -7.90 -7.75
C GLN A 194 -7.90 -9.12 -8.69
N ILE A 195 -7.68 -10.33 -8.16
CA ILE A 195 -7.68 -11.56 -8.96
C ILE A 195 -9.10 -11.86 -9.45
N VAL A 196 -10.10 -11.70 -8.57
CA VAL A 196 -11.51 -11.92 -8.92
C VAL A 196 -11.94 -10.94 -10.01
N LEU A 197 -11.57 -9.67 -9.90
CA LEU A 197 -11.84 -8.68 -10.94
C LEU A 197 -11.19 -9.06 -12.27
N GLY A 198 -9.90 -9.44 -12.25
CA GLY A 198 -9.19 -9.93 -13.44
C GLY A 198 -9.92 -11.10 -14.10
N THR A 199 -10.37 -12.09 -13.30
CA THR A 199 -11.12 -13.25 -13.81
C THR A 199 -12.46 -12.88 -14.44
N HIS A 200 -13.17 -11.91 -13.87
CA HIS A 200 -14.44 -11.42 -14.42
C HIS A 200 -14.22 -10.71 -15.78
N LEU A 201 -13.10 -10.01 -15.95
CA LEU A 201 -12.82 -9.21 -17.15
C LEU A 201 -12.24 -10.03 -18.31
N LEU A 202 -11.36 -10.99 -18.02
CA LEU A 202 -10.54 -11.67 -19.04
C LEU A 202 -10.55 -13.21 -18.90
N GLY A 203 -11.43 -13.77 -18.08
CA GLY A 203 -11.51 -15.21 -17.83
C GLY A 203 -10.27 -15.75 -17.11
N GLU A 204 -9.87 -16.99 -17.37
CA GLU A 204 -8.74 -17.63 -16.67
C GLU A 204 -7.40 -16.89 -16.87
N HIS A 205 -7.19 -16.25 -18.01
CA HIS A 205 -5.99 -15.44 -18.26
C HIS A 205 -5.92 -14.20 -17.36
N GLY A 206 -7.08 -13.67 -16.97
CA GLY A 206 -7.18 -12.53 -16.06
C GLY A 206 -6.75 -12.84 -14.63
N ARG A 207 -6.55 -14.12 -14.26
CA ARG A 207 -5.98 -14.50 -12.96
C ARG A 207 -4.55 -13.99 -12.76
N TRP A 208 -3.83 -13.76 -13.86
CA TRP A 208 -2.40 -13.40 -13.85
C TRP A 208 -2.13 -11.90 -13.96
N LEU A 209 -3.19 -11.08 -14.01
CA LEU A 209 -3.14 -9.62 -14.01
C LEU A 209 -3.18 -9.05 -12.59
#